data_AF-A0A920I083-F1
#
_entry.id   AF-A0A920I083-F1
#
_cell.length_a   1.000
_cell.length_b   1.000
_cell.length_c   1.000
_cell.angle_alpha   90.00
_cell.angle_beta   90.00
_cell.angle_gamma   90.00
#
_symmetry.space_group_name_H-M   'P 1'
#
loop_
_entity.id
_entity.type
_entity.pdbx_description
1 polymer ?
#
loop_
_entity_poly.entity_id
_entity_poly.type
_entity_poly.pdbx_seq_one_letter_code
_entity_poly.pdbx_strand_id
1 'polypeptide(L)'
;MIFINFFSKKIIDLIEAGVKKSNIVVDPGIGFGKTLSDNLNIFKYLPLFHGLGVPILIGASRKSLIAELTINDYKLRGKNKKNISPSKRLSGSLAFAIHANMCGVQILRTHDVFETNQALICQKSLHL
;
A
#
# COMPACT_ATOMS: atom_id res chain seq x y z
N MET A 1 5.80 -4.55 14.06
CA MET A 1 5.61 -4.06 15.45
C MET A 1 5.90 -2.58 15.62
N ILE A 2 7.06 -2.05 15.20
CA ILE A 2 7.43 -0.62 15.38
C ILE A 2 6.37 0.34 14.80
N PHE A 3 5.93 0.14 13.55
CA PHE A 3 4.93 1.02 12.92
C PHE A 3 3.57 0.99 13.63
N ILE A 4 3.11 -0.18 14.08
CA ILE A 4 1.82 -0.32 14.77
C ILE A 4 1.85 0.44 16.10
N ASN A 5 2.94 0.34 16.86
CA ASN A 5 3.10 1.07 18.11
C ASN A 5 3.10 2.59 17.89
N PHE A 6 3.77 3.06 16.82
CA PHE A 6 3.74 4.47 16.43
C PHE A 6 2.32 4.95 16.13
N PHE A 7 1.57 4.21 15.30
CA PHE A 7 0.19 4.59 14.97
C PHE A 7 -0.75 4.51 16.16
N SER A 8 -0.62 3.49 17.01
CA SER A 8 -1.42 3.35 18.23
C SER A 8 -1.28 4.58 19.12
N LYS A 9 -0.04 5.02 19.38
CA LYS A 9 0.22 6.25 20.14
C LYS A 9 -0.41 7.47 19.47
N LYS A 10 -0.23 7.63 18.15
CA LYS A 10 -0.78 8.78 17.40
C LYS A 10 -2.31 8.81 17.41
N ILE A 11 -2.96 7.66 17.36
CA ILE A 11 -4.43 7.57 17.47
C ILE A 11 -4.89 8.04 18.85
N ILE A 12 -4.20 7.61 19.92
CA ILE A 12 -4.50 8.06 21.29
C ILE A 12 -4.31 9.57 21.41
N ASP A 13 -3.17 10.12 20.95
CA ASP A 13 -2.89 11.56 20.97
C ASP A 13 -4.02 12.36 20.28
N LEU A 14 -4.53 11.89 19.15
CA LEU A 14 -5.61 12.54 18.39
C LEU A 14 -6.97 12.46 19.11
N ILE A 15 -7.28 11.32 19.71
CA ILE A 15 -8.53 11.13 20.46
C ILE A 15 -8.53 12.03 21.70
N GLU A 16 -7.42 12.11 22.43
CA GLU A 16 -7.25 13.01 23.58
C GLU A 16 -7.37 14.48 23.18
N ALA A 17 -6.95 14.84 21.97
CA ALA A 17 -7.15 16.16 21.38
C ALA A 17 -8.60 16.42 20.89
N GLY A 18 -9.53 15.49 21.07
CA GLY A 18 -10.95 15.64 20.74
C GLY A 18 -11.35 15.17 19.33
N VAL A 19 -10.43 14.55 18.57
CA VAL A 19 -10.77 13.98 17.26
C VAL A 19 -11.58 12.69 17.46
N LYS A 20 -12.78 12.64 16.89
CA LYS A 20 -13.59 11.41 16.89
C LYS A 20 -12.83 10.29 16.19
N LYS A 21 -12.75 9.11 16.81
CA LYS A 21 -12.07 7.93 16.25
C LYS A 21 -12.58 7.57 14.83
N SER A 22 -13.87 7.79 14.56
CA SER A 22 -14.48 7.58 13.23
C SER A 22 -13.91 8.47 12.13
N ASN A 23 -13.23 9.56 12.49
CA ASN A 23 -12.61 10.49 11.55
C ASN A 23 -11.12 10.21 11.34
N ILE A 24 -10.60 9.12 11.92
CA ILE A 24 -9.18 8.76 11.86
C ILE A 24 -9.00 7.60 10.87
N VAL A 25 -8.02 7.74 9.98
CA VAL A 25 -7.55 6.70 9.06
C VAL A 25 -6.04 6.59 9.20
N VAL A 26 -5.50 5.38 9.17
CA VAL A 26 -4.04 5.15 9.19
C VAL A 26 -3.51 4.86 7.79
N ASP A 27 -2.49 5.59 7.38
CA ASP A 27 -1.67 5.28 6.20
C ASP A 27 -0.26 4.87 6.67
N PRO A 28 0.14 3.59 6.49
CA PRO A 28 1.51 3.13 6.77
C PRO A 28 2.61 3.87 6.00
N GLY A 29 2.25 4.63 4.96
CA GLY A 29 3.12 5.57 4.27
C GLY A 29 4.17 4.86 3.41
N ILE A 30 3.73 4.07 2.43
CA ILE A 30 4.61 3.36 1.50
C ILE A 30 5.54 4.35 0.78
N GLY A 31 6.86 4.09 0.83
CA GLY A 31 7.89 4.90 0.17
C GLY A 31 8.22 6.24 0.84
N PHE A 32 7.74 6.50 2.06
CA PHE A 32 8.14 7.70 2.83
C PHE A 32 9.22 7.34 3.85
N GLY A 33 10.48 7.58 3.49
CA GLY A 33 11.64 7.34 4.37
C GLY A 33 11.85 5.87 4.76
N LYS A 34 11.28 4.93 3.99
CA LYS A 34 11.28 3.49 4.29
C LYS A 34 12.13 2.73 3.29
N THR A 35 12.92 1.78 3.77
CA THR A 35 13.70 0.88 2.91
C THR A 35 12.79 -0.06 2.13
N LEU A 36 13.33 -0.75 1.13
CA LEU A 36 12.62 -1.82 0.42
C LEU A 36 12.07 -2.87 1.40
N SER A 37 12.88 -3.30 2.37
CA SER A 37 12.51 -4.28 3.39
C SER A 37 11.36 -3.77 4.28
N ASP A 38 11.40 -2.50 4.71
CA ASP A 38 10.33 -1.90 5.52
C ASP A 38 8.99 -1.89 4.78
N ASN A 39 9.00 -1.49 3.51
CA ASN A 39 7.78 -1.46 2.68
C ASN A 39 7.21 -2.88 2.50
N LEU A 40 8.06 -3.87 2.22
CA LEU A 40 7.63 -5.26 2.10
C LEU A 40 7.09 -5.82 3.42
N ASN A 41 7.72 -5.48 4.55
CA ASN A 41 7.25 -5.87 5.87
C ASN A 41 5.86 -5.26 6.17
N ILE A 42 5.59 -4.02 5.76
CA ILE A 42 4.24 -3.44 5.88
C ILE A 42 3.22 -4.28 5.13
N PHE A 43 3.48 -4.67 3.87
CA PHE A 43 2.56 -5.52 3.10
C PHE A 43 2.41 -6.93 3.67
N LYS A 44 3.51 -7.51 4.17
CA LYS A 44 3.53 -8.84 4.78
C LYS A 44 2.68 -8.89 6.06
N TYR A 45 2.76 -7.86 6.88
CA TYR A 45 2.05 -7.77 8.17
C TYR A 45 0.84 -6.84 8.12
N LEU A 46 0.34 -6.54 6.92
CA LEU A 46 -0.75 -5.61 6.69
C LEU A 46 -2.02 -5.98 7.49
N PRO A 47 -2.41 -7.28 7.64
CA PRO A 47 -3.56 -7.65 8.47
C PRO A 47 -3.44 -7.23 9.94
N LEU A 48 -2.22 -7.12 10.49
CA LEU A 48 -2.03 -6.72 11.90
C LEU A 48 -2.42 -5.26 12.15
N PHE A 49 -2.43 -4.41 11.12
CA PHE A 49 -2.84 -3.02 11.24
C PHE A 49 -4.32 -2.87 11.58
N HIS A 50 -5.16 -3.87 11.29
CA HIS A 50 -6.58 -3.86 11.70
C HIS A 50 -6.74 -3.83 13.22
N GLY A 51 -5.75 -4.32 13.98
CA GLY A 51 -5.73 -4.24 15.44
C GLY A 51 -5.71 -2.80 15.99
N LEU A 52 -5.42 -1.79 15.15
CA LEU A 52 -5.52 -0.37 15.52
C LEU A 52 -6.98 0.10 15.64
N GLY A 53 -7.94 -0.67 15.11
CA GLY A 53 -9.36 -0.40 15.23
C GLY A 53 -9.83 0.86 14.49
N VAL A 54 -9.10 1.28 13.46
CA VAL A 54 -9.44 2.38 12.54
C VAL A 54 -9.18 1.94 11.09
N PRO A 55 -9.86 2.52 10.08
CA PRO A 55 -9.65 2.16 8.69
C PRO A 55 -8.21 2.39 8.23
N ILE A 56 -7.77 1.59 7.26
CA ILE A 56 -6.43 1.64 6.68
C ILE A 56 -6.53 2.22 5.27
N LEU A 57 -5.60 3.13 4.95
CA LEU A 57 -5.33 3.61 3.61
C LEU A 57 -3.97 3.08 3.13
N ILE A 58 -3.89 2.61 1.87
CA ILE A 58 -2.62 2.24 1.24
C ILE A 58 -2.41 2.99 -0.07
N GLY A 59 -1.25 3.65 -0.17
CA GLY A 59 -0.79 4.35 -1.37
C GLY A 59 0.47 3.74 -2.00
N ALA A 60 0.32 2.59 -2.67
CA ALA A 60 1.43 1.91 -3.37
C ALA A 60 1.61 2.34 -4.84
N SER A 61 0.59 2.97 -5.41
CA SER A 61 0.51 3.28 -6.84
C SER A 61 1.72 4.10 -7.31
N ARG A 62 2.39 3.58 -8.34
CA ARG A 62 3.56 4.17 -9.03
C ARG A 62 4.80 4.42 -8.15
N LYS A 63 4.86 3.89 -6.92
CA LYS A 63 5.99 4.06 -5.99
C LYS A 63 7.29 3.43 -6.51
N SER A 64 8.44 3.96 -6.07
CA SER A 64 9.78 3.49 -6.49
C SER A 64 10.04 2.03 -6.11
N LEU A 65 9.43 1.55 -5.02
CA LEU A 65 9.35 0.15 -4.60
C LEU A 65 9.17 -0.81 -5.79
N ILE A 66 8.26 -0.52 -6.71
CA ILE A 66 7.96 -1.38 -7.86
C ILE A 66 9.19 -1.48 -8.79
N ALA A 67 9.86 -0.36 -9.05
CA ALA A 67 11.07 -0.36 -9.86
C ALA A 67 12.23 -1.06 -9.13
N GLU A 68 12.35 -0.90 -7.82
CA GLU A 68 13.38 -1.55 -7.00
C GLU A 68 13.22 -3.08 -7.00
N LEU A 69 11.98 -3.59 -6.94
CA LEU A 69 11.69 -5.03 -6.98
C LEU A 69 11.95 -5.67 -8.34
N THR A 70 11.67 -4.95 -9.43
CA THR A 70 11.65 -5.53 -10.78
C THR A 70 12.94 -5.31 -11.55
N ILE A 71 13.81 -4.39 -11.13
CA ILE A 71 14.96 -3.97 -11.93
C ILE A 71 15.95 -5.09 -12.21
N ASN A 72 16.14 -6.03 -11.29
CA ASN A 72 17.11 -7.12 -11.47
C ASN A 72 16.64 -8.06 -12.60
N ASP A 73 15.38 -8.49 -12.56
CA ASP A 73 14.78 -9.33 -13.62
C ASP A 73 14.72 -8.60 -14.97
N TYR A 74 14.47 -7.29 -14.94
CA TYR A 74 14.34 -6.48 -16.14
C TYR A 74 15.69 -6.18 -16.81
N LYS A 75 16.76 -6.03 -16.03
CA LYS A 75 18.13 -5.91 -16.55
C LYS A 75 18.55 -7.13 -17.37
N LEU A 76 18.21 -8.33 -16.90
CA LEU A 76 18.44 -9.58 -17.64
C LEU A 76 17.70 -9.62 -18.98
N ARG A 77 16.69 -8.78 -19.17
CA ARG A 77 15.86 -8.64 -20.38
C ARG A 77 16.17 -7.36 -21.18
N GLY A 78 17.33 -6.73 -20.93
CA GLY A 78 17.76 -5.53 -21.65
C GLY A 78 17.01 -4.24 -21.28
N LYS A 79 16.30 -4.21 -20.14
CA LYS A 79 15.62 -3.01 -19.63
C LYS A 79 16.42 -2.38 -18.48
N ASN A 80 16.29 -1.07 -18.31
CA ASN A 80 16.94 -0.31 -17.24
C ASN A 80 15.91 0.53 -16.44
N LYS A 81 16.37 1.26 -15.42
CA LYS A 81 15.47 2.06 -14.55
C LYS A 81 14.64 3.09 -15.32
N LYS A 82 15.11 3.63 -16.46
CA LYS A 82 14.33 4.55 -17.29
C LYS A 82 13.11 3.86 -17.91
N ASN A 83 13.19 2.56 -18.17
CA ASN A 83 12.07 1.76 -18.67
C ASN A 83 10.99 1.51 -17.61
N ILE A 84 11.26 1.79 -16.34
CA ILE A 84 10.35 1.58 -15.19
C ILE A 84 10.03 2.93 -14.53
N SER A 85 9.75 3.95 -15.36
CA SER A 85 9.30 5.27 -14.91
C SER A 85 7.96 5.16 -14.16
N PRO A 86 7.56 6.16 -13.34
CA PRO A 86 6.31 6.10 -12.59
C PRO A 86 5.08 5.72 -13.42
N SER A 87 4.94 6.25 -14.64
CA SER A 87 3.84 5.93 -15.56
C SER A 87 3.89 4.51 -16.15
N LYS A 88 5.02 3.80 -16.01
CA LYS A 88 5.21 2.41 -16.46
C LYS A 88 5.13 1.38 -15.33
N ARG A 89 4.60 1.79 -14.16
CA ARG A 89 4.47 0.92 -12.97
C ARG A 89 3.03 0.46 -12.71
N LEU A 90 2.13 0.54 -13.70
CA LEU A 90 0.74 0.17 -13.53
C LEU A 90 0.59 -1.28 -13.06
N SER A 91 1.19 -2.24 -13.75
CA SER A 91 1.08 -3.67 -13.40
C SER A 91 1.51 -3.98 -11.96
N GLY A 92 2.66 -3.45 -11.54
CA GLY A 92 3.11 -3.56 -10.14
C GLY A 92 2.18 -2.85 -9.16
N SER A 93 1.59 -1.71 -9.56
CA SER A 93 0.64 -0.98 -8.72
C SER A 93 -0.65 -1.78 -8.49
N LEU A 94 -1.17 -2.43 -9.54
CA LEU A 94 -2.34 -3.29 -9.46
C LEU A 94 -2.07 -4.51 -8.57
N ALA A 95 -0.89 -5.12 -8.66
CA ALA A 95 -0.51 -6.23 -7.81
C ALA A 95 -0.57 -5.87 -6.31
N PHE A 96 0.00 -4.71 -5.93
CA PHE A 96 -0.07 -4.24 -4.55
C PHE A 96 -1.49 -3.83 -4.12
N ALA A 97 -2.28 -3.24 -5.03
CA ALA A 97 -3.66 -2.85 -4.73
C ALA A 97 -4.55 -4.08 -4.47
N ILE A 98 -4.42 -5.12 -5.30
CA ILE A 98 -5.11 -6.40 -5.12
C ILE A 98 -4.71 -7.03 -3.78
N HIS A 99 -3.40 -7.14 -3.50
CA HIS A 99 -2.92 -7.70 -2.23
C HIS A 99 -3.47 -6.95 -1.02
N ALA A 100 -3.46 -5.62 -1.06
CA ALA A 100 -4.02 -4.79 0.00
C ALA A 100 -5.52 -5.01 0.19
N ASN A 101 -6.28 -5.11 -0.92
CA ASN A 101 -7.72 -5.42 -0.88
C ASN A 101 -7.99 -6.81 -0.28
N MET A 102 -7.20 -7.82 -0.66
CA MET A 102 -7.30 -9.17 -0.08
C MET A 102 -6.96 -9.19 1.41
N CYS A 103 -6.09 -8.30 1.86
CA CYS A 103 -5.78 -8.10 3.27
C CYS A 103 -6.85 -7.27 4.02
N GLY A 104 -7.94 -6.87 3.37
CA GLY A 104 -9.06 -6.14 3.98
C GLY A 104 -8.87 -4.62 4.12
N VAL A 105 -7.91 -4.02 3.41
CA VAL A 105 -7.70 -2.56 3.42
C VAL A 105 -8.92 -1.85 2.82
N GLN A 106 -9.38 -0.80 3.50
CA GLN A 106 -10.62 -0.09 3.18
C GLN A 106 -10.44 0.99 2.12
N ILE A 107 -9.26 1.63 2.07
CA ILE A 107 -8.99 2.75 1.15
C ILE A 107 -7.72 2.50 0.35
N LEU A 108 -7.82 2.55 -0.96
CA LEU A 108 -6.69 2.46 -1.88
C LEU A 108 -6.47 3.80 -2.57
N ARG A 109 -5.30 4.40 -2.36
CA ARG A 109 -4.90 5.64 -3.05
C ARG A 109 -4.14 5.30 -4.33
N THR A 110 -4.75 5.61 -5.47
CA THR A 110 -4.21 5.27 -6.80
C THR A 110 -4.20 6.45 -7.77
N HIS A 111 -3.33 6.39 -8.78
CA HIS A 111 -3.32 7.32 -9.91
C HIS A 111 -4.22 6.84 -11.05
N ASP A 112 -4.29 5.51 -11.24
CA ASP A 112 -4.94 4.84 -12.37
C ASP A 112 -6.26 4.24 -11.86
N VAL A 113 -7.27 5.11 -11.67
CA VAL A 113 -8.52 4.76 -10.96
C VAL A 113 -9.31 3.69 -11.70
N PHE A 114 -9.49 3.84 -13.01
CA PHE A 114 -10.27 2.91 -13.82
C PHE A 114 -9.66 1.50 -13.77
N GLU A 115 -8.36 1.39 -14.02
CA GLU A 115 -7.62 0.13 -14.05
C GLU A 115 -7.54 -0.53 -12.68
N THR A 116 -7.36 0.27 -11.63
CA THR A 116 -7.39 -0.23 -10.25
C THR A 116 -8.78 -0.80 -9.92
N ASN A 117 -9.85 -0.07 -10.24
CA ASN A 117 -11.20 -0.53 -9.98
C ASN A 117 -11.55 -1.79 -10.79
N GLN A 118 -11.16 -1.84 -12.08
CA GLN A 118 -11.33 -3.02 -12.93
C GLN A 118 -10.64 -4.25 -12.31
N ALA A 119 -9.39 -4.10 -11.87
CA ALA A 119 -8.64 -5.18 -11.24
C ALA A 119 -9.32 -5.69 -9.95
N LEU A 120 -9.87 -4.78 -9.13
CA LEU A 120 -10.57 -5.14 -7.90
C LEU A 120 -11.90 -5.84 -8.17
N ILE A 121 -12.65 -5.41 -9.19
CA ILE A 121 -13.89 -6.09 -9.61
C ILE A 121 -13.56 -7.52 -10.02
N CYS A 122 -12.59 -7.70 -10.93
CA CYS A 122 -12.17 -9.02 -11.37
C CYS A 122 -11.71 -9.91 -10.20
N GLN A 123 -10.89 -9.37 -9.28
CA GLN A 123 -10.42 -10.13 -8.13
C GLN A 123 -11.56 -10.53 -7.19
N LYS A 124 -12.51 -9.63 -6.91
CA LYS A 124 -13.68 -9.97 -6.07
C LYS A 124 -14.53 -11.06 -6.70
N SER A 125 -14.71 -11.04 -8.01
CA SER A 125 -15.48 -12.06 -8.74
C SER A 125 -14.89 -13.48 -8.66
N LEU A 126 -13.60 -13.63 -8.33
CA LEU A 126 -12.97 -14.94 -8.13
C LEU A 126 -13.34 -15.61 -6.80
N HIS A 127 -14.00 -14.89 -5.90
CA HIS A 127 -14.40 -15.36 -4.58
C HIS A 127 -15.91 -15.38 -4.38
N LEU A 128 -16.68 -15.19 -5.47
CA LEU A 128 -18.12 -15.46 -5.54
C LEU A 128 -18.35 -16.94 -5.79
#